data_AF-R7U8Z3-F1
#
_entry.id   AF-R7U8Z3-F1
#
_cell.length_a   1.000
_cell.length_b   1.000
_cell.length_c   1.000
_cell.angle_alpha   90.00
_cell.angle_beta   90.00
_cell.angle_gamma   90.00
#
_symmetry.space_group_name_H-M   'P 1'
#
loop_
_entity.id
_entity.type
_entity.pdbx_description
1 polymer ?
#
loop_
_entity_poly.entity_id
_entity_poly.type
_entity_poly.pdbx_seq_one_letter_code
_entity_poly.pdbx_strand_id
1 'polypeptide(L)'
;TKDPEAFLGNPVNAFKLLKRFTVDWDDINSKFLKNNDNTQLDRVFNAADGFPEQEDLLGAANALLRLQDTYALSAHDMARGQVPGASLTANMTAGDCFELGRQAYNYEDYYHTLHWMQVALDLLNGEEKKNPTTDKAEVLDFMSFATFQVRS
;
A
#
# COMPACT_ATOMS: atom_id res chain seq x y z
N THR A 1 23.75 -0.02 -11.25
CA THR A 1 22.95 -1.21 -10.86
C THR A 1 22.32 -0.91 -9.52
N LYS A 2 20.98 -0.92 -9.41
CA LYS A 2 20.32 -0.69 -8.12
C LYS A 2 20.44 -1.97 -7.30
N ASP A 3 20.98 -1.86 -6.09
CA ASP A 3 21.13 -2.96 -5.14
C ASP A 3 19.74 -3.39 -4.63
N PRO A 4 19.30 -4.63 -4.89
CA PRO A 4 18.02 -5.14 -4.41
C PRO A 4 17.90 -5.13 -2.88
N GLU A 5 19.00 -5.39 -2.16
CA GLU A 5 19.01 -5.42 -0.70
C GLU A 5 18.81 -4.02 -0.13
N ALA A 6 19.49 -3.01 -0.68
CA ALA A 6 19.28 -1.62 -0.29
C ALA A 6 17.88 -1.10 -0.64
N PHE A 7 17.26 -1.62 -1.72
CA PHE A 7 15.89 -1.25 -2.09
C PHE A 7 14.86 -1.84 -1.11
N LEU A 8 15.01 -3.12 -0.77
CA LEU A 8 14.16 -3.83 0.21
C LEU A 8 14.43 -3.40 1.65
N GLY A 9 15.63 -2.90 1.93
CA GLY A 9 15.98 -2.30 3.22
C GLY A 9 15.19 -1.04 3.56
N ASN A 10 14.44 -0.46 2.59
CA ASN A 10 13.44 0.55 2.90
C ASN A 10 12.05 -0.10 3.13
N PRO A 11 11.45 0.08 4.32
CA PRO A 11 10.15 -0.50 4.67
C PRO A 11 8.99 -0.12 3.72
N VAL A 12 8.98 1.10 3.18
CA VAL A 12 7.95 1.56 2.23
C VAL A 12 8.07 0.83 0.89
N ASN A 13 9.30 0.60 0.42
CA ASN A 13 9.53 -0.17 -0.80
C ASN A 13 9.13 -1.63 -0.63
N ALA A 14 9.48 -2.23 0.52
CA ALA A 14 9.11 -3.60 0.84
C ALA A 14 7.59 -3.77 0.84
N PHE A 15 6.86 -2.89 1.54
CA PHE A 15 5.40 -2.90 1.53
C PHE A 15 4.80 -2.77 0.12
N LYS A 16 5.27 -1.80 -0.68
CA LYS A 16 4.77 -1.60 -2.05
C LYS A 16 5.00 -2.81 -2.94
N LEU A 17 6.12 -3.50 -2.80
CA LEU A 17 6.38 -4.73 -3.55
C LEU A 17 5.42 -5.85 -3.12
N LEU A 18 5.24 -6.06 -1.82
CA LEU A 18 4.33 -7.08 -1.31
C LEU A 18 2.90 -6.85 -1.79
N LYS A 19 2.39 -5.61 -1.63
CA LYS A 19 1.06 -5.24 -2.09
C LYS A 19 0.88 -5.52 -3.59
N ARG A 20 1.89 -5.21 -4.40
CA ARG A 20 1.81 -5.43 -5.84
C ARG A 20 1.65 -6.92 -6.20
N PHE A 21 2.27 -7.82 -5.46
CA PHE A 21 2.18 -9.25 -5.70
C PHE A 21 0.95 -9.90 -5.08
N THR A 22 0.40 -9.34 -3.99
CA THR A 22 -0.74 -9.95 -3.28
C THR A 22 -2.09 -9.33 -3.64
N VAL A 23 -2.15 -8.02 -3.90
CA VAL A 23 -3.40 -7.28 -4.14
C VAL A 23 -3.53 -6.90 -5.60
N ASP A 24 -2.49 -6.28 -6.18
CA ASP A 24 -2.60 -5.78 -7.56
C ASP A 24 -2.48 -6.90 -8.61
N TRP A 25 -1.95 -8.07 -8.23
CA TRP A 25 -1.67 -9.17 -9.15
C TRP A 25 -2.91 -9.72 -9.85
N ASP A 26 -4.05 -9.81 -9.16
CA ASP A 26 -5.28 -10.35 -9.74
C ASP A 26 -5.81 -9.48 -10.88
N ASP A 27 -5.78 -8.16 -10.70
CA ASP A 27 -6.18 -7.20 -11.74
C ASP A 27 -5.21 -7.26 -12.93
N ILE A 28 -3.90 -7.35 -12.66
CA ILE A 28 -2.86 -7.53 -13.69
C ILE A 28 -3.14 -8.82 -14.49
N ASN A 29 -3.29 -9.95 -13.81
CA ASN A 29 -3.53 -11.24 -14.44
C ASN A 29 -4.80 -11.22 -15.32
N SER A 30 -5.90 -10.63 -14.82
CA SER A 30 -7.15 -10.51 -15.57
C SER A 30 -7.03 -9.68 -16.87
N LYS A 31 -6.14 -8.69 -16.89
CA LYS A 31 -5.84 -7.84 -18.05
C LYS A 31 -4.92 -8.54 -19.04
N PHE A 32 -3.98 -9.35 -18.56
CA PHE A 32 -3.07 -10.10 -19.43
C PHE A 32 -3.75 -11.33 -20.05
N LEU A 33 -4.62 -12.05 -19.34
CA LEU A 33 -5.40 -13.17 -19.91
C LEU A 33 -6.33 -12.75 -21.07
N LYS A 34 -6.64 -11.46 -21.18
CA LYS A 34 -7.40 -10.89 -22.32
C LYS A 34 -6.53 -10.63 -23.56
N ASN A 35 -5.20 -10.59 -23.40
CA ASN A 35 -4.25 -10.45 -24.50
C ASN A 35 -3.71 -11.84 -24.85
N ASN A 36 -3.97 -12.33 -26.06
CA ASN A 36 -3.66 -13.70 -26.53
C ASN A 36 -2.16 -14.09 -26.60
N ASP A 37 -1.26 -13.41 -25.87
CA ASP A 37 0.18 -13.69 -25.86
C ASP A 37 0.62 -14.17 -24.47
N ASN A 38 0.31 -15.44 -24.19
CA ASN A 38 0.49 -16.07 -22.86
C ASN A 38 1.95 -16.50 -22.57
N THR A 39 2.88 -16.33 -23.52
CA THR A 39 4.25 -16.86 -23.40
C THR A 39 5.09 -16.16 -22.32
N GLN A 40 4.82 -14.88 -22.04
CA GLN A 40 5.47 -14.14 -20.96
C GLN A 40 4.83 -14.43 -19.59
N LEU A 41 3.51 -14.69 -19.58
CA LEU A 41 2.77 -15.07 -18.38
C LEU A 41 3.25 -16.42 -17.84
N ASP A 42 3.43 -17.42 -18.70
CA ASP A 42 3.87 -18.76 -18.28
C ASP A 42 5.22 -18.72 -17.54
N ARG A 43 6.14 -17.81 -17.91
CA ARG A 43 7.41 -17.65 -17.19
C ARG A 43 7.23 -17.02 -15.80
N VAL A 44 6.27 -16.12 -15.64
CA VAL A 44 5.97 -15.50 -14.34
C VAL A 44 5.18 -16.47 -13.46
N PHE A 45 4.21 -17.19 -14.01
CA PHE A 45 3.46 -18.24 -13.32
C PHE A 45 4.35 -19.40 -12.86
N ASN A 46 5.30 -19.84 -13.69
CA ASN A 46 6.28 -20.86 -13.29
C ASN A 46 7.29 -20.34 -12.24
N ALA A 47 7.37 -19.03 -12.04
CA ALA A 47 8.17 -18.40 -10.98
C ALA A 47 7.30 -17.94 -9.79
N ALA A 48 5.99 -18.21 -9.80
CA ALA A 48 5.07 -17.84 -8.73
C ALA A 48 5.20 -18.75 -7.50
N ASP A 49 5.92 -19.86 -7.62
CA ASP A 49 6.34 -20.69 -6.50
C ASP A 49 7.35 -19.87 -5.67
N GLY A 50 6.87 -19.25 -4.59
CA GLY A 50 7.62 -18.28 -3.78
C GLY A 50 7.15 -16.82 -3.87
N PHE A 51 5.97 -16.54 -4.44
CA PHE A 51 5.35 -15.21 -4.28
C PHE A 51 4.93 -14.98 -2.82
N PRO A 52 5.03 -13.73 -2.33
CA PRO A 52 4.56 -13.39 -1.01
C PRO A 52 3.06 -13.63 -0.86
N GLU A 53 2.65 -14.01 0.33
CA GLU A 53 1.25 -14.23 0.67
C GLU A 53 0.65 -13.02 1.40
N GLN A 54 -0.66 -13.07 1.65
CA GLN A 54 -1.38 -12.02 2.36
C GLN A 54 -0.79 -11.74 3.76
N GLU A 55 -0.23 -12.77 4.42
CA GLU A 55 0.44 -12.64 5.72
C GLU A 55 1.70 -11.77 5.63
N ASP A 56 2.48 -11.88 4.54
CA ASP A 56 3.69 -11.07 4.34
C ASP A 56 3.33 -9.59 4.18
N LEU A 57 2.31 -9.30 3.37
CA LEU A 57 1.81 -7.93 3.19
C LEU A 57 1.38 -7.33 4.54
N LEU A 58 0.68 -8.13 5.34
CA LEU A 58 0.17 -7.73 6.63
C LEU A 58 1.30 -7.49 7.65
N GLY A 59 2.31 -8.36 7.65
CA GLY A 59 3.53 -8.17 8.44
C GLY A 59 4.25 -6.85 8.10
N ALA A 60 4.36 -6.53 6.81
CA ALA A 60 4.96 -5.27 6.36
C ALA A 60 4.12 -4.04 6.70
N ALA A 61 2.79 -4.12 6.59
CA ALA A 61 1.87 -3.06 7.02
C ALA A 61 2.04 -2.76 8.51
N ASN A 62 2.03 -3.80 9.35
CA ASN A 62 2.22 -3.67 10.80
C ASN A 62 3.59 -3.10 11.17
N ALA A 63 4.65 -3.50 10.44
CA ALA A 63 5.98 -2.94 10.64
C ALA A 63 6.01 -1.42 10.34
N LEU A 64 5.31 -0.97 9.29
CA LEU A 64 5.19 0.45 8.97
C LEU A 64 4.41 1.22 10.03
N LEU A 65 3.27 0.72 10.49
CA LEU A 65 2.49 1.35 11.56
C LEU A 65 3.31 1.46 12.85
N ARG A 66 4.05 0.41 13.22
CA ARG A 66 4.92 0.44 14.39
C ARG A 66 6.05 1.46 14.26
N LEU A 67 6.63 1.62 13.07
CA LEU A 67 7.63 2.67 12.81
C LEU A 67 7.02 4.06 12.92
N GLN A 68 5.79 4.23 12.42
CA GLN A 68 5.04 5.48 12.54
C GLN A 68 4.91 5.90 14.01
N ASP A 69 4.49 4.99 14.88
CA ASP A 69 4.38 5.24 16.32
C ASP A 69 5.75 5.47 16.98
N THR A 70 6.72 4.60 16.70
CA THR A 70 8.04 4.64 17.36
C THR A 70 8.77 5.96 17.12
N TYR A 71 8.61 6.54 15.93
CA TYR A 71 9.29 7.76 15.51
C TYR A 71 8.35 8.97 15.39
N ALA A 72 7.09 8.84 15.82
CA ALA A 72 6.06 9.87 15.69
C ALA A 72 5.99 10.49 14.28
N LEU A 73 6.03 9.63 13.26
CA LEU A 73 6.04 10.07 11.87
C LEU A 73 4.63 10.43 11.42
N SER A 74 4.52 11.47 10.59
CA SER A 74 3.25 11.73 9.91
C SER A 74 3.05 10.73 8.76
N ALA A 75 1.81 10.29 8.58
CA ALA A 75 1.46 9.44 7.43
C ALA A 75 1.81 10.12 6.10
N HIS A 76 1.70 11.46 6.01
CA HIS A 76 2.10 12.23 4.83
C HIS A 76 3.61 12.18 4.54
N ASP A 77 4.46 12.27 5.57
CA ASP A 77 5.92 12.15 5.40
C ASP A 77 6.29 10.75 4.94
N MET A 78 5.70 9.73 5.55
CA MET A 78 5.91 8.33 5.16
C MET A 78 5.44 8.06 3.73
N ALA A 79 4.28 8.61 3.33
CA ALA A 79 3.78 8.51 1.96
C ALA A 79 4.70 9.18 0.94
N ARG A 80 5.48 10.19 1.33
CA ARG A 80 6.54 10.82 0.51
C ARG A 80 7.88 10.07 0.55
N GLY A 81 7.92 8.89 1.18
CA GLY A 81 9.13 8.08 1.31
C GLY A 81 10.13 8.63 2.32
N GLN A 82 9.69 9.51 3.23
CA GLN A 82 10.54 10.13 4.25
C GLN A 82 10.49 9.28 5.54
N VAL A 83 11.36 8.28 5.62
CA VAL A 83 11.53 7.43 6.80
C VAL A 83 12.95 7.59 7.35
N PRO A 84 13.12 7.97 8.63
CA PRO A 84 14.44 8.14 9.24
C PRO A 84 15.30 6.87 9.09
N GLY A 85 16.57 7.05 8.72
CA GLY A 85 17.52 5.95 8.59
C GLY A 85 17.37 5.09 7.34
N ALA A 86 16.37 5.37 6.48
CA ALA A 86 16.19 4.66 5.22
C ALA A 86 16.44 5.59 4.02
N SER A 87 16.87 5.02 2.90
CA SER A 87 17.04 5.77 1.65
C SER A 87 15.70 6.32 1.17
N LEU A 88 15.67 7.53 0.59
CA LEU A 88 14.46 8.13 0.02
C LEU A 88 13.82 7.18 -1.01
N THR A 89 12.51 6.96 -0.91
CA THR A 89 11.77 6.07 -1.79
C THR A 89 10.81 6.78 -2.72
N ALA A 90 10.29 6.02 -3.69
CA ALA A 90 9.21 6.49 -4.53
C ALA A 90 7.94 6.68 -3.71
N ASN A 91 7.28 7.83 -3.89
CA ASN A 91 6.01 8.17 -3.24
C ASN A 91 4.99 7.04 -3.32
N MET A 92 4.22 6.88 -2.25
CA MET A 92 3.06 6.01 -2.20
C MET A 92 1.93 6.59 -3.06
N THR A 93 1.20 5.72 -3.73
CA THR A 93 -0.04 6.08 -4.46
C THR A 93 -1.21 6.22 -3.48
N ALA A 94 -2.33 6.79 -3.94
CA ALA A 94 -3.57 6.80 -3.16
C ALA A 94 -4.00 5.38 -2.75
N GLY A 95 -3.85 4.41 -3.65
CA GLY A 95 -4.18 3.01 -3.39
C GLY A 95 -3.22 2.34 -2.40
N ASP A 96 -1.95 2.76 -2.34
CA ASP A 96 -1.01 2.25 -1.32
C ASP A 96 -1.40 2.75 0.07
N CYS A 97 -1.79 4.03 0.18
CA CYS A 97 -2.25 4.64 1.43
C CYS A 97 -3.59 4.04 1.87
N PHE A 98 -4.52 3.80 0.94
CA PHE A 98 -5.79 3.12 1.22
C PHE A 98 -5.56 1.71 1.77
N GLU A 99 -4.67 0.92 1.15
CA GLU A 99 -4.37 -0.43 1.63
C GLU A 99 -3.82 -0.42 3.06
N LEU A 100 -2.87 0.49 3.38
CA LEU A 100 -2.39 0.64 4.77
C LEU A 100 -3.50 1.00 5.75
N GLY A 101 -4.36 1.95 5.38
CA GLY A 101 -5.51 2.33 6.20
C GLY A 101 -6.50 1.17 6.38
N ARG A 102 -6.73 0.35 5.35
CA ARG A 102 -7.60 -0.83 5.42
C ARG A 102 -7.01 -1.91 6.32
N GLN A 103 -5.69 -2.13 6.26
CA GLN A 103 -5.03 -3.07 7.18
C GLN A 103 -5.15 -2.59 8.64
N ALA A 104 -4.89 -1.30 8.91
CA ALA A 104 -5.11 -0.73 10.24
C ALA A 104 -6.56 -0.90 10.73
N TYR A 105 -7.54 -0.67 9.86
CA TYR A 105 -8.95 -0.85 10.16
C TYR A 105 -9.29 -2.28 10.57
N ASN A 106 -8.74 -3.27 9.86
CA ASN A 106 -8.95 -4.69 10.16
C ASN A 106 -8.41 -5.09 11.54
N TYR A 107 -7.48 -4.32 12.09
CA TYR A 107 -6.92 -4.48 13.43
C TYR A 107 -7.55 -3.55 14.47
N GLU A 108 -8.68 -2.92 14.14
CA GLU A 108 -9.39 -1.96 15.00
C GLU A 108 -8.54 -0.73 15.39
N ASP A 109 -7.45 -0.48 14.65
CA ASP A 109 -6.63 0.72 14.80
C ASP A 109 -7.24 1.87 13.99
N TYR A 110 -8.33 2.42 14.53
CA TYR A 110 -9.08 3.49 13.89
C TYR A 110 -8.30 4.81 13.84
N TYR A 111 -7.34 5.00 14.74
CA TYR A 111 -6.45 6.16 14.72
C TYR A 111 -5.60 6.17 13.45
N HIS A 112 -4.86 5.07 13.21
CA HIS A 112 -4.04 4.94 11.99
C HIS A 112 -4.89 4.85 10.73
N THR A 113 -6.06 4.22 10.80
CA THR A 113 -7.03 4.22 9.70
C THR A 113 -7.35 5.64 9.24
N LEU A 114 -7.70 6.55 10.17
CA LEU A 114 -8.04 7.92 9.82
C LEU A 114 -6.86 8.67 9.20
N HIS A 115 -5.65 8.50 9.74
CA HIS A 115 -4.46 9.13 9.19
C HIS A 115 -4.19 8.69 7.75
N TRP A 116 -4.17 7.39 7.48
CA TRP A 116 -3.85 6.85 6.16
C TRP A 116 -4.96 7.09 5.13
N MET A 117 -6.22 7.03 5.55
CA MET A 117 -7.35 7.39 4.69
C MET A 117 -7.36 8.88 4.34
N GLN A 118 -6.95 9.77 5.27
CA GLN A 118 -6.79 11.19 4.96
C GLN A 118 -5.71 11.42 3.90
N VAL A 119 -4.56 10.74 4.00
CA VAL A 119 -3.51 10.83 2.96
C VAL A 119 -4.03 10.31 1.62
N ALA A 120 -4.73 9.18 1.61
CA ALA A 120 -5.34 8.63 0.40
C ALA A 120 -6.31 9.63 -0.25
N LEU A 121 -7.17 10.27 0.55
CA LEU A 121 -8.13 11.28 0.10
C LEU A 121 -7.42 12.53 -0.46
N ASP A 122 -6.36 13.00 0.20
CA ASP A 122 -5.57 14.15 -0.26
C ASP A 122 -4.88 13.85 -1.61
N LEU A 123 -4.32 12.64 -1.76
CA LEU A 123 -3.75 12.19 -3.02
C LEU A 123 -4.81 12.11 -4.12
N LEU A 124 -5.98 11.54 -3.84
CA LEU A 124 -7.09 11.51 -4.82
C LEU A 124 -7.56 12.90 -5.25
N ASN A 125 -7.62 13.86 -4.32
CA ASN A 125 -8.00 15.24 -4.62
C ASN A 125 -6.91 15.98 -5.41
N GLY A 126 -5.63 15.65 -5.21
CA GLY A 126 -4.52 16.16 -6.01
C GLY A 126 -4.36 15.48 -7.37
N GLU A 127 -4.78 14.21 -7.50
CA GLU A 127 -4.66 13.34 -8.67
C GLU A 127 -5.79 13.49 -9.70
N GLU A 128 -6.63 14.54 -9.60
CA GLU A 128 -7.93 14.72 -10.28
C GLU A 128 -8.00 14.49 -11.83
N LYS A 129 -6.95 14.04 -12.54
CA LYS A 129 -6.99 13.87 -14.01
C LYS A 129 -6.39 12.61 -14.63
N LYS A 130 -5.81 11.63 -13.91
CA LYS A 130 -5.29 10.40 -14.58
C LYS A 130 -5.39 9.15 -13.71
N ASN A 131 -6.40 8.30 -13.97
CA ASN A 131 -6.51 6.91 -13.50
C ASN A 131 -6.26 6.71 -12.00
N PRO A 132 -7.25 7.05 -11.13
CA PRO A 132 -7.10 6.87 -9.69
C PRO A 132 -6.85 5.39 -9.34
N THR A 133 -5.95 5.15 -8.40
CA THR A 133 -5.57 3.80 -7.95
C THR A 133 -6.51 3.19 -6.91
N THR A 134 -7.54 3.94 -6.47
CA THR A 134 -8.58 3.52 -5.52
C THR A 134 -9.82 4.41 -5.69
N ASP A 135 -10.98 4.01 -5.14
CA ASP A 135 -12.23 4.76 -5.20
C ASP A 135 -12.37 5.72 -3.99
N LYS A 136 -12.67 6.98 -4.28
CA LYS A 136 -12.93 8.01 -3.27
C LYS A 136 -14.13 7.65 -2.39
N ALA A 137 -15.14 6.97 -2.93
CA ALA A 137 -16.30 6.55 -2.14
C ALA A 137 -15.90 5.54 -1.07
N GLU A 138 -15.07 4.54 -1.40
CA GLU A 138 -14.55 3.57 -0.44
C GLU A 138 -13.71 4.23 0.64
N VAL A 139 -12.77 5.12 0.28
CA VAL A 139 -11.96 5.87 1.26
C VAL A 139 -12.85 6.58 2.27
N LEU A 140 -13.90 7.26 1.81
CA LEU A 140 -14.82 7.99 2.67
C LEU A 140 -15.66 7.08 3.58
N ASP A 141 -16.02 5.89 3.12
CA ASP A 141 -16.78 4.91 3.90
C ASP A 141 -15.95 4.45 5.12
N PHE A 142 -14.70 4.02 4.90
CA PHE A 142 -13.77 3.65 5.96
C PHE A 142 -13.51 4.82 6.93
N MET A 143 -13.31 6.04 6.42
CA MET A 143 -13.14 7.24 7.26
C MET A 143 -14.36 7.51 8.13
N SER A 144 -15.57 7.34 7.58
CA SER A 144 -16.80 7.63 8.29
C SER A 144 -16.98 6.71 9.50
N PHE A 145 -16.72 5.41 9.32
CA PHE A 145 -16.78 4.42 10.39
C PHE A 145 -15.68 4.66 11.42
N ALA A 146 -14.44 4.84 11.00
CA ALA A 146 -13.33 5.08 11.92
C ALA A 146 -13.54 6.37 12.74
N THR A 147 -14.11 7.42 12.13
CA THR A 147 -14.46 8.67 12.83
C THR A 147 -15.55 8.43 13.88
N PHE A 148 -16.53 7.59 13.58
CA PHE A 148 -17.56 7.21 14.56
C PHE A 148 -16.94 6.46 15.75
N GLN A 149 -16.09 5.46 15.50
CA GLN A 149 -15.46 4.65 16.55
C GLN A 149 -14.51 5.46 17.45
N VAL A 150 -13.76 6.41 16.89
CA VAL A 150 -12.84 7.26 17.69
C VAL A 150 -13.61 8.27 18.56
N ARG A 151 -14.86 8.59 18.22
CA ARG A 151 -15.69 9.56 18.94
C ARG A 151 -16.69 8.93 19.91
N SER A 152 -16.93 7.63 19.81
CA SER A 152 -17.76 6.84 20.73
C SER A 152 -17.00 6.42 21.97
#